data_AF-V6TQS8-F1
#
_entry.id   AF-V6TQS8-F1
#
_cell.length_a   1.000
_cell.length_b   1.000
_cell.length_c   1.000
_cell.angle_alpha   90.00
_cell.angle_beta   90.00
_cell.angle_gamma   90.00
#
_symmetry.space_group_name_H-M   'P 1'
#
loop_
_entity.id
_entity.type
_entity.pdbx_description
1 polymer ?
#
loop_
_entity_poly.entity_id
_entity_poly.type
_entity_poly.pdbx_seq_one_letter_code
_entity_poly.pdbx_strand_id
1 'polypeptide(L)'
;MFLLINCLIASTLAGACSTTQANCVAEKCEMVGETEICTQCKQNYVPINGVCEAAASSNTKCQKASADEASDQTCGKCLSTTFMYKGGCYDKTGNLGRIICKTEGSDAGKCGACNDEKGFFDNPDAANNVDSCISCGDATGVTIPGSSTKTYKGVAGCAKCTKPSQISENTGTKEATCTECNANLYLKAVSSPTSATSCVSAEDCKTGYFPTTDTTDSKKKCLTCSTADKGGIDGCSACELLPSTTRASTVLISCSACSTNNLSPLKNECMQDCPAGTYADSNVCKPCHTSCASCKGDNTESSCTACYPGSVLSYGTDNTKGTCIAECTGKYLENCADGQCTATIAGSKYCSKCKSGFVPVNGLCVSAETARAAPPGCTPDKTNGVCTACTEKYFLESGGCYQAEKFPGNTLCTTADAGKCTTCANGQDKDSNGSCPACPTNCASCAKDNTKTCNKCFSGYYLDTAKACKKCSETSGNIQGVENCISCLAPTSPQSSTPVTCYVKTSGGGSGDNSTGGDSGPNLSSGAIAGISVAVIVVVGGLVGFLCWWFVCRGKA
;
A
#
# COMPACT_ATOMS: atom_id res chain seq x y z
N MET A 1 -27.11 13.49 11.49
CA MET A 1 -28.00 12.44 12.01
C MET A 1 -27.24 11.12 11.88
N PHE A 2 -26.53 10.75 12.96
CA PHE A 2 -25.61 9.62 13.03
C PHE A 2 -26.40 8.30 12.93
N LEU A 3 -26.18 7.53 11.86
CA LEU A 3 -26.60 6.13 11.79
C LEU A 3 -25.53 5.28 12.46
N LEU A 4 -25.76 5.00 13.74
CA LEU A 4 -25.08 3.96 14.50
C LEU A 4 -25.39 2.60 13.85
N ILE A 5 -24.46 2.09 13.03
CA ILE A 5 -24.43 0.70 12.64
C ILE A 5 -23.89 -0.07 13.84
N ASN A 6 -24.79 -0.68 14.61
CA ASN A 6 -24.44 -1.68 15.61
C ASN A 6 -23.83 -2.89 14.87
N CYS A 7 -22.50 -2.94 14.81
CA CYS A 7 -21.80 -4.21 14.70
C CYS A 7 -22.11 -5.01 15.96
N LEU A 8 -23.11 -5.88 15.87
CA LEU A 8 -23.25 -7.03 16.76
C LEU A 8 -22.03 -7.92 16.54
N ILE A 9 -20.97 -7.64 17.31
CA ILE A 9 -19.96 -8.63 17.63
C ILE A 9 -20.76 -9.78 18.25
N ALA A 10 -20.77 -10.94 17.61
CA ALA A 10 -21.34 -12.14 18.18
C ALA A 10 -20.53 -12.47 19.45
N SER A 11 -20.93 -11.86 20.56
CA SER A 11 -20.61 -12.35 21.89
C SER A 11 -21.07 -13.80 21.90
N THR A 12 -20.12 -14.69 22.15
CA THR A 12 -20.31 -16.12 22.36
C THR A 12 -21.60 -16.37 23.14
N LEU A 13 -22.67 -16.73 22.43
CA LEU A 13 -23.87 -17.26 23.07
C LEU A 13 -23.41 -18.57 23.70
N ALA A 14 -23.46 -18.64 25.03
CA ALA A 14 -23.37 -19.90 25.72
C ALA A 14 -24.50 -20.79 25.18
N GLY A 15 -24.14 -21.80 24.39
CA GLY A 15 -25.11 -22.68 23.75
C GLY A 15 -25.91 -23.42 24.82
N ALA A 16 -27.19 -23.67 24.57
CA ALA A 16 -27.95 -24.61 25.39
C ALA A 16 -27.23 -25.97 25.36
N CYS A 17 -26.89 -26.50 26.54
CA CYS A 17 -26.28 -27.81 26.69
C CYS A 17 -27.09 -28.88 25.93
N SER A 18 -26.39 -29.81 25.26
CA SER A 18 -27.05 -30.99 24.69
C SER A 18 -27.83 -31.75 25.76
N THR A 19 -28.88 -32.46 25.33
CA THR A 19 -29.67 -33.35 26.21
C THR A 19 -28.84 -34.48 26.82
N THR A 20 -27.62 -34.70 26.34
CA THR A 20 -26.65 -35.68 26.87
C THR A 20 -25.96 -35.23 28.16
N GLN A 21 -25.96 -33.93 28.49
CA GLN A 21 -25.35 -33.41 29.72
C GLN A 21 -26.35 -33.40 30.90
N ALA A 22 -26.60 -34.58 31.47
CA ALA A 22 -27.43 -34.71 32.65
C ALA A 22 -26.85 -33.93 33.84
N ASN A 23 -27.72 -33.26 34.60
CA ASN A 23 -27.36 -32.48 35.79
C ASN A 23 -26.41 -31.31 35.58
N CYS A 24 -26.16 -30.89 34.33
CA CYS A 24 -25.47 -29.64 34.06
C CYS A 24 -26.41 -28.43 34.22
N VAL A 25 -25.87 -27.31 34.68
CA VAL A 25 -26.61 -26.03 34.68
C VAL A 25 -26.79 -25.57 33.23
N ALA A 26 -27.95 -24.99 32.92
CA ALA A 26 -28.22 -24.47 31.58
C ALA A 26 -27.13 -23.45 31.19
N GLU A 27 -26.69 -23.50 29.93
CA GLU A 27 -25.66 -22.59 29.37
C GLU A 27 -24.27 -22.72 30.02
N LYS A 28 -24.01 -23.79 30.78
CA LYS A 28 -22.70 -24.09 31.38
C LYS A 28 -22.00 -25.25 30.70
N CYS A 29 -22.13 -25.31 29.37
CA CYS A 29 -21.46 -26.30 28.54
C CYS A 29 -20.49 -25.64 27.56
N GLU A 30 -19.35 -26.29 27.35
CA GLU A 30 -18.30 -25.86 26.43
C GLU A 30 -17.79 -27.05 25.60
N MET A 31 -17.23 -26.79 24.42
CA MET A 31 -16.64 -27.84 23.59
C MET A 31 -15.12 -27.91 23.82
N VAL A 32 -14.63 -29.11 24.08
CA VAL A 32 -13.20 -29.44 24.10
C VAL A 32 -12.93 -30.48 23.04
N GLY A 33 -12.31 -30.06 21.94
CA GLY A 33 -12.25 -30.87 20.72
C GLY A 33 -13.66 -31.15 20.22
N GLU A 34 -14.02 -32.43 20.16
CA GLU A 34 -15.35 -32.90 19.73
C GLU A 34 -16.28 -33.26 20.91
N THR A 35 -15.81 -33.07 22.15
CA THR A 35 -16.55 -33.46 23.37
C THR A 35 -17.17 -32.23 24.03
N GLU A 36 -18.48 -32.28 24.29
CA GLU A 36 -19.18 -31.28 25.10
C GLU A 36 -18.97 -31.58 26.59
N ILE A 37 -18.44 -30.61 27.33
CA ILE A 37 -18.17 -30.69 28.76
C ILE A 37 -19.09 -29.77 29.54
N CYS A 38 -19.43 -30.15 30.77
CA CYS A 38 -20.10 -29.29 31.73
C CYS A 38 -19.08 -28.57 32.62
N THR A 39 -19.16 -27.24 32.70
CA THR A 39 -18.27 -26.41 33.53
C THR A 39 -18.91 -26.02 34.87
N GLN A 40 -20.22 -26.24 35.02
CA GLN A 40 -20.94 -26.06 36.28
C GLN A 40 -22.16 -26.98 36.37
N CYS A 41 -22.15 -27.86 37.36
CA CYS A 41 -23.21 -28.81 37.64
C CYS A 41 -24.29 -28.23 38.55
N LYS A 42 -25.46 -28.88 38.58
CA LYS A 42 -26.52 -28.62 39.54
C LYS A 42 -26.07 -29.04 40.95
N GLN A 43 -26.80 -28.56 41.96
CA GLN A 43 -26.56 -28.88 43.36
C GLN A 43 -26.42 -30.39 43.61
N ASN A 44 -25.47 -30.77 44.46
CA ASN A 44 -25.03 -32.12 44.80
C ASN A 44 -24.21 -32.85 43.72
N TYR A 45 -23.86 -32.18 42.63
CA TYR A 45 -23.05 -32.73 41.55
C TYR A 45 -21.81 -31.86 41.31
N VAL A 46 -20.75 -32.48 40.79
CA VAL A 46 -19.48 -31.81 40.43
C VAL A 46 -18.96 -32.30 39.08
N PRO A 47 -18.26 -31.46 38.29
CA PRO A 47 -17.73 -31.88 37.00
C PRO A 47 -16.49 -32.79 37.16
N ILE A 48 -16.60 -34.03 36.69
CA ILE A 48 -15.50 -34.99 36.59
C ILE A 48 -15.44 -35.47 35.13
N ASN A 49 -14.27 -35.29 34.50
CA ASN A 49 -14.10 -35.56 33.07
C ASN A 49 -15.17 -34.89 32.18
N GLY A 50 -15.60 -33.69 32.57
CA GLY A 50 -16.62 -32.92 31.84
C GLY A 50 -18.05 -33.43 32.01
N VAL A 51 -18.32 -34.43 32.85
CA VAL A 51 -19.68 -34.92 33.16
C VAL A 51 -20.01 -34.65 34.63
N CYS A 52 -21.27 -34.36 34.93
CA CYS A 52 -21.72 -34.15 36.30
C CYS A 52 -21.89 -35.45 37.08
N GLU A 53 -20.96 -35.70 38.01
CA GLU A 53 -21.00 -36.84 38.93
C GLU A 53 -21.47 -36.42 40.32
N ALA A 54 -22.00 -37.36 41.11
CA ALA A 54 -22.45 -37.08 42.47
C ALA A 54 -21.28 -36.66 43.37
N ALA A 55 -21.36 -35.48 43.97
CA ALA A 55 -20.30 -34.87 44.76
C ALA A 55 -19.73 -35.80 45.86
N ALA A 56 -20.62 -36.49 46.58
CA ALA A 56 -20.24 -37.40 47.65
C ALA A 56 -19.36 -38.58 47.18
N SER A 57 -19.59 -39.06 45.95
CA SER A 57 -18.87 -40.19 45.36
C SER A 57 -17.53 -39.77 44.75
N SER A 58 -17.35 -38.49 44.41
CA SER A 58 -16.18 -37.98 43.70
C SER A 58 -15.14 -37.32 44.62
N ASN A 59 -15.29 -37.42 45.94
CA ASN A 59 -14.43 -36.75 46.95
C ASN A 59 -12.94 -37.18 46.90
N THR A 60 -12.63 -38.31 46.27
CA THR A 60 -11.25 -38.78 46.05
C THR A 60 -10.54 -38.06 44.90
N LYS A 61 -11.31 -37.42 44.01
CA LYS A 61 -10.82 -36.67 42.85
C LYS A 61 -11.01 -35.17 43.01
N CYS A 62 -12.10 -34.75 43.67
CA CYS A 62 -12.52 -33.37 43.77
C CYS A 62 -12.97 -33.00 45.19
N GLN A 63 -12.38 -31.94 45.74
CA GLN A 63 -12.69 -31.40 47.06
C GLN A 63 -12.94 -29.89 47.02
N LYS A 64 -13.43 -29.32 48.12
CA LYS A 64 -13.46 -27.86 48.32
C LYS A 64 -12.02 -27.32 48.40
N ALA A 65 -11.82 -26.07 47.96
CA ALA A 65 -10.49 -25.46 47.91
C ALA A 65 -9.79 -25.37 49.28
N SER A 66 -10.56 -25.22 50.36
CA SER A 66 -10.05 -24.98 51.72
C SER A 66 -10.43 -26.05 52.75
N ALA A 67 -11.01 -27.18 52.33
CA ALA A 67 -11.44 -28.25 53.22
C ALA A 67 -11.37 -29.62 52.51
N ASP A 68 -11.19 -30.69 53.27
CA ASP A 68 -11.15 -32.08 52.76
C ASP A 68 -12.56 -32.68 52.58
N GLU A 69 -13.48 -31.83 52.14
CA GLU A 69 -14.90 -32.12 51.96
C GLU A 69 -15.27 -32.10 50.49
N ALA A 70 -16.33 -32.84 50.14
CA ALA A 70 -16.86 -32.88 48.79
C ALA A 70 -17.24 -31.46 48.32
N SER A 71 -16.80 -31.10 47.11
CA SER A 71 -17.20 -29.83 46.49
C SER A 71 -18.65 -29.88 46.00
N ASP A 72 -19.22 -28.73 45.61
CA ASP A 72 -20.57 -28.65 45.06
C ASP A 72 -20.60 -27.72 43.84
N GLN A 73 -21.31 -28.12 42.78
CA GLN A 73 -21.52 -27.45 41.49
C GLN A 73 -20.25 -27.27 40.64
N THR A 74 -19.11 -26.94 41.26
CA THR A 74 -17.78 -26.86 40.66
C THR A 74 -16.77 -27.50 41.61
N CYS A 75 -15.64 -27.94 41.09
CA CYS A 75 -14.53 -28.39 41.91
C CYS A 75 -13.71 -27.25 42.49
N GLY A 76 -13.35 -27.34 43.77
CA GLY A 76 -12.48 -26.36 44.44
C GLY A 76 -11.00 -26.74 44.43
N LYS A 77 -10.66 -28.03 44.47
CA LYS A 77 -9.30 -28.57 44.29
C LYS A 77 -9.35 -29.99 43.72
N CYS A 78 -8.46 -30.28 42.79
CA CYS A 78 -8.29 -31.60 42.18
C CYS A 78 -7.22 -32.42 42.89
N LEU A 79 -7.40 -33.74 42.89
CA LEU A 79 -6.56 -34.70 43.60
C LEU A 79 -6.14 -35.85 42.67
N SER A 80 -5.23 -36.70 43.15
CA SER A 80 -4.81 -37.92 42.45
C SER A 80 -4.28 -37.61 41.03
N THR A 81 -4.53 -38.51 40.08
CA THR A 81 -4.15 -38.41 38.66
C THR A 81 -5.08 -37.50 37.85
N THR A 82 -5.72 -36.52 38.47
CA THR A 82 -6.55 -35.51 37.78
C THR A 82 -5.87 -34.16 37.71
N PHE A 83 -6.40 -33.25 36.89
CA PHE A 83 -6.01 -31.85 36.86
C PHE A 83 -7.21 -30.91 36.78
N MET A 84 -7.05 -29.70 37.30
CA MET A 84 -8.09 -28.66 37.27
C MET A 84 -8.20 -28.02 35.88
N TYR A 85 -9.42 -27.90 35.38
CA TYR A 85 -9.76 -27.14 34.17
C TYR A 85 -11.23 -26.71 34.22
N LYS A 86 -11.53 -25.41 34.04
CA LYS A 86 -12.89 -24.86 33.98
C LYS A 86 -13.82 -25.37 35.10
N GLY A 87 -13.32 -25.39 36.34
CA GLY A 87 -14.11 -25.81 37.51
C GLY A 87 -14.39 -27.31 37.61
N GLY A 88 -13.68 -28.16 36.85
CA GLY A 88 -13.78 -29.62 36.92
C GLY A 88 -12.42 -30.31 37.06
N CYS A 89 -12.45 -31.59 37.43
CA CYS A 89 -11.25 -32.44 37.48
C CYS A 89 -11.24 -33.47 36.34
N TYR A 90 -10.14 -33.52 35.60
CA TYR A 90 -10.01 -34.35 34.41
C TYR A 90 -8.87 -35.35 34.60
N ASP A 91 -9.13 -36.63 34.33
CA ASP A 91 -8.14 -37.70 34.43
C ASP A 91 -7.03 -37.48 33.38
N LYS A 92 -5.78 -37.36 33.82
CA LYS A 92 -4.60 -37.09 32.97
C LYS A 92 -4.41 -38.15 31.87
N THR A 93 -4.79 -39.39 32.16
CA THR A 93 -4.74 -40.54 31.24
C THR A 93 -6.02 -40.71 30.42
N GLY A 94 -7.09 -39.96 30.70
CA GLY A 94 -8.37 -40.07 30.00
C GLY A 94 -8.31 -39.49 28.58
N ASN A 95 -9.17 -39.96 27.68
CA ASN A 95 -9.21 -39.46 26.30
C ASN A 95 -9.39 -37.94 26.25
N LEU A 96 -10.34 -37.41 27.02
CA LEU A 96 -10.59 -35.97 27.13
C LEU A 96 -9.44 -35.23 27.83
N GLY A 97 -8.91 -35.80 28.92
CA GLY A 97 -7.78 -35.24 29.64
C GLY A 97 -6.55 -35.06 28.75
N ARG A 98 -6.24 -36.02 27.88
CA ARG A 98 -5.12 -35.93 26.92
C ARG A 98 -5.30 -34.88 25.83
N ILE A 99 -6.52 -34.42 25.56
CA ILE A 99 -6.77 -33.30 24.64
C ILE A 99 -6.25 -31.99 25.26
N ILE A 100 -6.40 -31.83 26.58
CA ILE A 100 -6.02 -30.61 27.30
C ILE A 100 -4.59 -30.72 27.85
N CYS A 101 -4.23 -31.89 28.38
CA CYS A 101 -2.99 -32.17 29.08
C CYS A 101 -2.10 -33.12 28.28
N LYS A 102 -0.95 -32.64 27.82
CA LYS A 102 0.01 -33.41 27.01
C LYS A 102 0.87 -34.33 27.86
N THR A 103 1.34 -33.82 29.01
CA THR A 103 2.15 -34.60 29.95
C THR A 103 1.52 -34.57 31.34
N GLU A 104 1.47 -35.74 31.98
CA GLU A 104 0.73 -35.92 33.23
C GLU A 104 1.33 -35.13 34.40
N GLY A 105 2.66 -35.10 34.49
CA GLY A 105 3.39 -34.52 35.63
C GLY A 105 3.23 -35.35 36.92
N SER A 106 4.07 -35.08 37.91
CA SER A 106 4.07 -35.76 39.22
C SER A 106 3.10 -35.16 40.23
N ASP A 107 2.72 -33.90 40.05
CA ASP A 107 1.91 -33.17 41.03
C ASP A 107 0.43 -33.57 40.94
N ALA A 108 -0.16 -33.92 42.07
CA ALA A 108 -1.59 -34.22 42.15
C ALA A 108 -2.43 -32.97 41.84
N GLY A 109 -3.50 -33.13 41.07
CA GLY A 109 -4.41 -32.03 40.73
C GLY A 109 -3.89 -31.06 39.67
N LYS A 110 -2.70 -31.29 39.08
CA LYS A 110 -2.08 -30.42 38.08
C LYS A 110 -1.69 -31.18 36.84
N CYS A 111 -1.84 -30.55 35.68
CA CYS A 111 -1.24 -31.04 34.45
C CYS A 111 0.27 -30.71 34.45
N GLY A 112 1.09 -31.61 33.91
CA GLY A 112 2.54 -31.37 33.75
C GLY A 112 2.85 -30.36 32.65
N ALA A 113 2.25 -30.55 31.47
CA ALA A 113 2.33 -29.61 30.35
C ALA A 113 1.05 -29.68 29.53
N CYS A 114 0.51 -28.52 29.19
CA CYS A 114 -0.70 -28.41 28.40
C CYS A 114 -0.46 -28.76 26.93
N ASN A 115 -1.52 -29.19 26.25
CA ASN A 115 -1.45 -29.66 24.87
C ASN A 115 -1.49 -28.50 23.87
N ASP A 116 -0.30 -27.98 23.58
CA ASP A 116 -0.04 -26.92 22.61
C ASP A 116 -0.53 -27.26 21.19
N GLU A 117 -0.40 -28.52 20.77
CA GLU A 117 -0.90 -29.01 19.48
C GLU A 117 -2.42 -28.97 19.36
N LYS A 118 -3.13 -28.98 20.50
CA LYS A 118 -4.59 -28.86 20.60
C LYS A 118 -5.06 -27.46 21.02
N GLY A 119 -4.16 -26.48 21.06
CA GLY A 119 -4.51 -25.09 21.34
C GLY A 119 -4.70 -24.80 22.82
N PHE A 120 -3.90 -25.42 23.68
CA PHE A 120 -3.84 -25.11 25.11
C PHE A 120 -2.45 -24.63 25.51
N PHE A 121 -2.39 -23.70 26.45
CA PHE A 121 -1.14 -23.22 27.03
C PHE A 121 -1.16 -23.36 28.55
N ASP A 122 0.02 -23.51 29.15
CA ASP A 122 0.15 -23.61 30.61
C ASP A 122 -0.30 -22.32 31.28
N ASN A 123 -1.16 -22.42 32.29
CA ASN A 123 -1.41 -21.32 33.20
C ASN A 123 -0.14 -21.10 34.05
N PRO A 124 0.51 -19.91 34.00
CA PRO A 124 1.74 -19.67 34.75
C PRO A 124 1.59 -19.81 36.27
N ASP A 125 0.38 -19.64 36.80
CA ASP A 125 0.05 -19.80 38.22
C ASP A 125 -0.81 -21.05 38.48
N ALA A 126 -0.67 -22.09 37.64
CA ALA A 126 -1.36 -23.37 37.82
C ALA A 126 -1.12 -23.96 39.22
N ALA A 127 -2.18 -24.48 39.83
CA ALA A 127 -2.16 -25.17 41.13
C ALA A 127 -3.24 -26.27 41.13
N ASN A 128 -3.36 -27.04 42.21
CA ASN A 128 -4.42 -28.05 42.28
C ASN A 128 -5.83 -27.44 42.43
N ASN A 129 -5.92 -26.16 42.82
CA ASN A 129 -7.15 -25.37 42.94
C ASN A 129 -7.27 -24.28 41.86
N VAL A 130 -6.42 -24.31 40.83
CA VAL A 130 -6.39 -23.34 39.73
C VAL A 130 -6.20 -24.08 38.43
N ASP A 131 -6.95 -23.70 37.38
CA ASP A 131 -6.84 -24.34 36.07
C ASP A 131 -5.38 -24.48 35.62
N SER A 132 -5.01 -25.71 35.25
CA SER A 132 -3.65 -25.99 34.77
C SER A 132 -3.42 -25.46 33.37
N CYS A 133 -4.46 -25.51 32.54
CA CYS A 133 -4.39 -25.21 31.12
C CYS A 133 -5.46 -24.19 30.75
N ILE A 134 -5.14 -23.32 29.81
CA ILE A 134 -6.06 -22.32 29.28
C ILE A 134 -6.10 -22.50 27.77
N SER A 135 -7.29 -22.46 27.17
CA SER A 135 -7.41 -22.55 25.72
C SER A 135 -6.88 -21.27 25.08
N CYS A 136 -6.14 -21.41 23.98
CA CYS A 136 -5.64 -20.29 23.20
C CYS A 136 -6.74 -19.37 22.69
N GLY A 137 -7.96 -19.90 22.48
CA GLY A 137 -9.13 -19.14 22.05
C GLY A 137 -9.93 -18.46 23.18
N ASP A 138 -9.61 -18.73 24.44
CA ASP A 138 -10.40 -18.30 25.60
C ASP A 138 -10.07 -16.86 26.00
N ALA A 139 -10.79 -15.90 25.41
CA ALA A 139 -10.62 -14.48 25.70
C ALA A 139 -11.13 -14.05 27.09
N THR A 140 -11.88 -14.90 27.79
CA THR A 140 -12.27 -14.65 29.20
C THR A 140 -11.13 -15.05 30.12
N GLY A 141 -10.54 -16.21 29.87
CA GLY A 141 -9.40 -16.74 30.60
C GLY A 141 -9.74 -17.23 32.02
N VAL A 142 -8.71 -17.24 32.86
CA VAL A 142 -8.76 -17.73 34.25
C VAL A 142 -8.24 -16.66 35.18
N THR A 143 -9.06 -16.25 36.14
CA THR A 143 -8.67 -15.39 37.27
C THR A 143 -8.23 -16.26 38.45
N ILE A 144 -7.05 -15.96 39.01
CA ILE A 144 -6.43 -16.77 40.06
C ILE A 144 -7.17 -16.57 41.40
N PRO A 145 -7.75 -17.63 42.00
CA PRO A 145 -8.40 -17.57 43.31
C PRO A 145 -7.47 -17.11 44.42
N GLY A 146 -7.94 -16.25 45.32
CA GLY A 146 -7.19 -15.78 46.49
C GLY A 146 -6.12 -14.71 46.19
N SER A 147 -5.93 -14.34 44.92
CA SER A 147 -5.13 -13.18 44.50
C SER A 147 -6.06 -11.99 44.20
N SER A 148 -5.59 -10.77 44.43
CA SER A 148 -6.41 -9.56 44.28
C SER A 148 -6.69 -9.11 42.83
N THR A 149 -6.59 -9.99 41.80
CA THR A 149 -7.13 -9.88 40.39
C THR A 149 -6.20 -10.41 39.27
N LYS A 150 -5.21 -11.29 39.51
CA LYS A 150 -4.40 -11.88 38.41
C LYS A 150 -5.28 -12.68 37.43
N THR A 151 -5.15 -12.41 36.13
CA THR A 151 -5.89 -13.13 35.07
C THR A 151 -4.96 -13.50 33.91
N TYR A 152 -5.04 -14.74 33.44
CA TYR A 152 -4.40 -15.17 32.20
C TYR A 152 -5.46 -15.58 31.20
N LYS A 153 -5.34 -15.14 29.95
CA LYS A 153 -6.34 -15.39 28.91
C LYS A 153 -5.71 -15.67 27.55
N GLY A 154 -6.47 -16.31 26.68
CA GLY A 154 -6.17 -16.50 25.27
C GLY A 154 -6.63 -15.30 24.42
N VAL A 155 -6.52 -15.47 23.10
CA VAL A 155 -6.93 -14.52 22.07
C VAL A 155 -8.14 -15.09 21.33
N ALA A 156 -9.23 -14.34 21.25
CA ALA A 156 -10.44 -14.79 20.56
C ALA A 156 -10.12 -15.26 19.12
N GLY A 157 -10.61 -16.44 18.73
CA GLY A 157 -10.38 -17.02 17.40
C GLY A 157 -8.98 -17.60 17.16
N CYS A 158 -8.14 -17.67 18.20
CA CYS A 158 -6.81 -18.25 18.12
C CYS A 158 -6.84 -19.77 18.27
N ALA A 159 -6.19 -20.47 17.33
CA ALA A 159 -6.06 -21.93 17.31
C ALA A 159 -4.81 -22.39 18.08
N LYS A 160 -3.69 -21.69 17.94
CA LYS A 160 -2.43 -21.98 18.64
C LYS A 160 -1.78 -20.71 19.15
N CYS A 161 -1.15 -20.80 20.31
CA CYS A 161 -0.58 -19.66 20.99
C CYS A 161 0.62 -20.06 21.84
N THR A 162 1.42 -19.07 22.21
CA THR A 162 2.51 -19.19 23.18
C THR A 162 2.06 -18.61 24.51
N LYS A 163 2.37 -19.30 25.61
CA LYS A 163 1.99 -18.85 26.95
C LYS A 163 2.57 -17.47 27.29
N PRO A 164 1.84 -16.63 28.04
CA PRO A 164 2.38 -15.40 28.57
C PRO A 164 3.43 -15.65 29.66
N SER A 165 4.24 -14.65 29.96
CA SER A 165 5.08 -14.64 31.17
C SER A 165 4.21 -14.56 32.42
N GLN A 166 4.73 -15.06 33.55
CA GLN A 166 4.05 -14.93 34.84
C GLN A 166 3.89 -13.46 35.25
N ILE A 167 2.80 -13.14 35.95
CA ILE A 167 2.52 -11.82 36.53
C ILE A 167 3.21 -11.74 37.89
N SER A 168 4.15 -10.79 38.03
CA SER A 168 4.91 -10.58 39.26
C SER A 168 4.12 -9.78 40.31
N GLU A 169 3.22 -8.89 39.88
CA GLU A 169 2.40 -8.06 40.77
C GLU A 169 1.18 -8.82 41.33
N ASN A 170 0.52 -8.29 42.38
CA ASN A 170 -0.67 -8.92 42.97
C ASN A 170 -1.96 -8.80 42.12
N THR A 171 -1.90 -8.05 41.02
CA THR A 171 -3.01 -7.74 40.12
C THR A 171 -2.51 -7.64 38.70
N GLY A 172 -3.32 -7.98 37.70
CA GLY A 172 -2.97 -7.76 36.31
C GLY A 172 -3.62 -8.76 35.37
N THR A 173 -3.52 -8.51 34.07
CA THR A 173 -3.98 -9.45 33.04
C THR A 173 -2.90 -9.63 32.00
N LYS A 174 -2.59 -10.88 31.66
CA LYS A 174 -1.70 -11.20 30.55
C LYS A 174 -2.40 -12.12 29.55
N GLU A 175 -2.24 -11.78 28.29
CA GLU A 175 -2.81 -12.50 27.16
C GLU A 175 -1.73 -13.36 26.50
N ALA A 176 -2.10 -14.57 26.07
CA ALA A 176 -1.23 -15.43 25.28
C ALA A 176 -0.92 -14.79 23.92
N THR A 177 0.24 -15.11 23.34
CA THR A 177 0.60 -14.63 22.00
C THR A 177 0.09 -15.61 20.95
N CYS A 178 -0.87 -15.20 20.13
CA CYS A 178 -1.42 -16.06 19.09
C CYS A 178 -0.41 -16.28 17.95
N THR A 179 -0.25 -17.54 17.52
CA THR A 179 0.68 -17.96 16.46
C THR A 179 -0.03 -18.59 15.26
N GLU A 180 -1.31 -18.91 15.40
CA GLU A 180 -2.16 -19.47 14.36
C GLU A 180 -3.63 -19.20 14.69
N CYS A 181 -4.38 -18.68 13.72
CA CYS A 181 -5.81 -18.43 13.87
C CYS A 181 -6.64 -19.59 13.31
N ASN A 182 -7.90 -19.68 13.72
CA ASN A 182 -8.85 -20.62 13.14
C ASN A 182 -9.00 -20.42 11.61
N ALA A 183 -9.41 -21.46 10.87
CA ALA A 183 -9.30 -21.57 9.41
C ALA A 183 -9.81 -20.37 8.56
N ASN A 184 -10.68 -19.52 9.09
CA ASN A 184 -11.27 -18.37 8.40
C ASN A 184 -10.74 -17.00 8.85
N LEU A 185 -9.76 -16.99 9.75
CA LEU A 185 -9.20 -15.78 10.33
C LEU A 185 -7.74 -15.60 9.91
N TYR A 186 -7.31 -14.35 9.91
CA TYR A 186 -5.98 -13.91 9.56
C TYR A 186 -5.27 -13.43 10.81
N LEU A 187 -4.04 -13.91 11.02
CA LEU A 187 -3.19 -13.46 12.11
C LEU A 187 -2.70 -12.04 11.82
N LYS A 188 -3.08 -11.08 12.67
CA LYS A 188 -2.61 -9.70 12.61
C LYS A 188 -1.68 -9.45 13.80
N ALA A 189 -0.43 -9.13 13.50
CA ALA A 189 0.55 -8.69 14.48
C ALA A 189 0.75 -7.18 14.36
N VAL A 190 0.68 -6.47 15.49
CA VAL A 190 0.96 -5.04 15.58
C VAL A 190 2.17 -4.87 16.49
N SER A 191 3.21 -4.21 16.00
CA SER A 191 4.50 -4.10 16.70
C SER A 191 4.67 -2.81 17.53
N SER A 192 3.70 -1.89 17.49
CA SER A 192 3.77 -0.59 18.18
C SER A 192 2.35 -0.05 18.45
N PRO A 193 2.07 0.53 19.64
CA PRO A 193 2.98 0.82 20.76
C PRO A 193 3.30 -0.39 21.66
N THR A 194 2.54 -1.48 21.54
CA THR A 194 2.78 -2.74 22.26
C THR A 194 2.58 -3.90 21.30
N SER A 195 3.50 -4.86 21.30
CA SER A 195 3.39 -6.07 20.50
C SER A 195 2.13 -6.85 20.88
N ALA A 196 1.18 -6.94 19.96
CA ALA A 196 -0.06 -7.67 20.16
C ALA A 196 -0.42 -8.48 18.92
N THR A 197 -1.03 -9.64 19.14
CA THR A 197 -1.51 -10.54 18.09
C THR A 197 -3.02 -10.69 18.20
N SER A 198 -3.71 -10.62 17.07
CA SER A 198 -5.17 -10.81 17.01
C SER A 198 -5.52 -11.66 15.79
N CYS A 199 -6.69 -12.30 15.85
CA CYS A 199 -7.27 -13.04 14.74
C CYS A 199 -8.46 -12.26 14.19
N VAL A 200 -8.38 -11.85 12.93
CA VAL A 200 -9.38 -10.98 12.30
C VAL A 200 -9.88 -11.55 10.98
N SER A 201 -11.00 -11.05 10.50
CA SER A 201 -11.49 -11.36 9.15
C SER A 201 -10.55 -10.78 8.08
N ALA A 202 -10.67 -11.24 6.82
CA ALA A 202 -9.86 -10.69 5.72
C ALA A 202 -10.13 -9.18 5.50
N GLU A 203 -11.39 -8.75 5.63
CA GLU A 203 -11.85 -7.36 5.49
C GLU A 203 -11.36 -6.44 6.61
N ASP A 204 -10.96 -7.01 7.76
CA ASP A 204 -10.36 -6.29 8.87
C ASP A 204 -8.83 -6.19 8.81
N CYS A 205 -8.20 -6.83 7.82
CA CYS A 205 -6.83 -6.50 7.40
C CYS A 205 -6.85 -5.18 6.62
N LYS A 206 -7.22 -4.09 7.31
CA LYS A 206 -7.24 -2.70 6.82
C LYS A 206 -6.24 -1.84 7.59
N THR A 207 -6.17 -0.55 7.28
CA THR A 207 -5.29 0.45 7.97
C THR A 207 -3.81 0.06 7.87
N GLY A 208 -3.27 0.03 6.66
CA GLY A 208 -1.85 -0.29 6.42
C GLY A 208 -1.53 -1.78 6.40
N TYR A 209 -2.55 -2.64 6.30
CA TYR A 209 -2.42 -4.08 6.14
C TYR A 209 -3.26 -4.59 4.99
N PHE A 210 -2.96 -5.79 4.49
CA PHE A 210 -3.78 -6.55 3.56
C PHE A 210 -3.79 -8.05 3.92
N PRO A 211 -4.89 -8.78 3.63
CA PRO A 211 -4.97 -10.21 3.88
C PRO A 211 -4.19 -10.99 2.82
N THR A 212 -3.37 -11.96 3.26
CA THR A 212 -2.70 -12.90 2.36
C THR A 212 -2.39 -14.23 3.05
N THR A 213 -2.07 -15.24 2.27
CA THR A 213 -1.51 -16.50 2.77
C THR A 213 0.00 -16.43 2.60
N ASP A 214 0.72 -16.37 3.72
CA ASP A 214 2.18 -16.33 3.69
C ASP A 214 2.73 -17.67 3.22
N THR A 215 3.50 -17.64 2.14
CA THR A 215 4.01 -18.85 1.49
C THR A 215 5.12 -19.54 2.28
N THR A 216 5.74 -18.87 3.28
CA THR A 216 6.82 -19.48 4.06
C THR A 216 6.31 -20.52 5.05
N ASP A 217 5.13 -20.30 5.63
CA ASP A 217 4.52 -21.19 6.62
C ASP A 217 3.11 -21.63 6.25
N SER A 218 2.61 -21.21 5.09
CA SER A 218 1.25 -21.48 4.58
C SER A 218 0.14 -20.98 5.50
N LYS A 219 0.40 -19.94 6.30
CA LYS A 219 -0.58 -19.36 7.25
C LYS A 219 -1.24 -18.09 6.71
N LYS A 220 -2.51 -17.89 7.07
CA LYS A 220 -3.27 -16.66 6.78
C LYS A 220 -2.82 -15.53 7.72
N LYS A 221 -2.33 -14.43 7.15
CA LYS A 221 -1.81 -13.27 7.91
C LYS A 221 -2.30 -11.95 7.31
N CYS A 222 -2.50 -10.94 8.17
CA CYS A 222 -2.53 -9.56 7.73
C CYS A 222 -1.09 -9.06 7.65
N LEU A 223 -0.56 -8.86 6.44
CA LEU A 223 0.77 -8.30 6.25
C LEU A 223 0.69 -6.79 6.00
N THR A 224 1.74 -6.06 6.35
CA THR A 224 1.79 -4.61 6.13
C THR A 224 1.81 -4.29 4.64
N CYS A 225 1.17 -3.20 4.22
CA CYS A 225 1.13 -2.77 2.81
C CYS A 225 2.52 -2.61 2.19
N SER A 226 3.55 -2.36 3.00
CA SER A 226 4.95 -2.23 2.56
C SER A 226 5.70 -3.54 2.34
N THR A 227 5.09 -4.71 2.55
CA THR A 227 5.76 -6.02 2.42
C THR A 227 5.84 -6.47 0.96
N ALA A 228 6.75 -5.87 0.19
CA ALA A 228 6.87 -6.04 -1.26
C ALA A 228 7.07 -7.50 -1.71
N ASP A 229 7.83 -8.30 -0.95
CA ASP A 229 8.12 -9.71 -1.26
C ASP A 229 6.91 -10.64 -1.05
N LYS A 230 5.82 -10.14 -0.44
CA LYS A 230 4.58 -10.87 -0.15
C LYS A 230 3.34 -10.26 -0.83
N GLY A 231 3.56 -9.49 -1.89
CA GLY A 231 2.49 -8.87 -2.69
C GLY A 231 2.10 -7.47 -2.25
N GLY A 232 2.84 -6.86 -1.32
CA GLY A 232 2.76 -5.44 -0.97
C GLY A 232 3.51 -4.53 -1.96
N ILE A 233 3.60 -3.24 -1.63
CA ILE A 233 4.30 -2.19 -2.41
C ILE A 233 5.28 -1.48 -1.48
N ASP A 234 6.57 -1.48 -1.81
CA ASP A 234 7.59 -0.84 -0.98
C ASP A 234 7.27 0.65 -0.71
N GLY A 235 7.49 1.09 0.53
CA GLY A 235 7.15 2.44 0.98
C GLY A 235 5.64 2.73 1.12
N CYS A 236 4.73 1.80 0.82
CA CYS A 236 3.29 2.02 0.92
C CYS A 236 2.78 1.92 2.37
N SER A 237 2.18 3.00 2.89
CA SER A 237 1.65 3.07 4.26
C SER A 237 0.18 2.67 4.37
N ALA A 238 -0.59 2.81 3.29
CA ALA A 238 -1.99 2.41 3.22
C ALA A 238 -2.31 1.85 1.84
N CYS A 239 -3.13 0.82 1.78
CA CYS A 239 -3.44 0.11 0.56
C CYS A 239 -4.88 -0.43 0.53
N GLU A 240 -5.33 -0.75 -0.67
CA GLU A 240 -6.62 -1.35 -0.98
C GLU A 240 -6.40 -2.64 -1.76
N LEU A 241 -7.26 -3.63 -1.54
CA LEU A 241 -7.21 -4.89 -2.30
C LEU A 241 -7.60 -4.66 -3.75
N LEU A 242 -6.83 -5.22 -4.67
CA LEU A 242 -7.24 -5.30 -6.06
C LEU A 242 -8.35 -6.35 -6.22
N PRO A 243 -9.38 -6.09 -7.05
CA PRO A 243 -10.40 -7.09 -7.35
C PRO A 243 -9.73 -8.34 -7.94
N SER A 244 -10.11 -9.51 -7.42
CA SER A 244 -9.44 -10.81 -7.62
C SER A 244 -9.39 -11.35 -9.07
N THR A 245 -9.76 -10.57 -10.08
CA THR A 245 -9.91 -11.03 -11.47
C THR A 245 -8.59 -11.23 -12.22
N THR A 246 -7.45 -10.78 -11.69
CA THR A 246 -6.15 -10.90 -12.37
C THR A 246 -5.22 -11.86 -11.63
N ARG A 247 -5.39 -13.17 -11.84
CA ARG A 247 -4.48 -14.24 -11.37
C ARG A 247 -3.09 -14.23 -12.06
N ALA A 248 -2.62 -13.07 -12.52
CA ALA A 248 -1.38 -12.91 -13.28
C ALA A 248 -0.41 -11.84 -12.72
N SER A 249 -0.82 -11.05 -11.71
CA SER A 249 0.07 -10.07 -11.07
C SER A 249 0.51 -10.55 -9.68
N THR A 250 1.79 -10.38 -9.37
CA THR A 250 2.38 -10.65 -8.04
C THR A 250 1.95 -9.65 -6.98
N VAL A 251 1.44 -8.48 -7.39
CA VAL A 251 0.98 -7.40 -6.52
C VAL A 251 -0.54 -7.55 -6.31
N LEU A 252 -0.96 -7.71 -5.06
CA LEU A 252 -2.36 -7.99 -4.67
C LEU A 252 -3.13 -6.72 -4.25
N ILE A 253 -2.44 -5.59 -4.22
CA ILE A 253 -2.95 -4.33 -3.65
C ILE A 253 -2.68 -3.14 -4.57
N SER A 254 -3.48 -2.09 -4.41
CA SER A 254 -3.20 -0.75 -4.88
C SER A 254 -2.81 0.13 -3.69
N CYS A 255 -1.79 0.96 -3.84
CA CYS A 255 -1.36 1.87 -2.79
C CYS A 255 -2.27 3.11 -2.75
N SER A 256 -2.78 3.46 -1.58
CA SER A 256 -3.59 4.66 -1.37
C SER A 256 -2.81 5.78 -0.68
N ALA A 257 -1.73 5.46 0.04
CA ALA A 257 -0.81 6.44 0.60
C ALA A 257 0.60 5.85 0.76
N CYS A 258 1.61 6.69 0.56
CA CYS A 258 3.00 6.36 0.81
C CYS A 258 3.43 6.84 2.21
N SER A 259 4.37 6.14 2.85
CA SER A 259 4.99 6.56 4.11
C SER A 259 5.86 7.81 3.91
N THR A 260 6.59 7.82 2.80
CA THR A 260 7.41 8.91 2.28
C THR A 260 7.30 8.87 0.75
N ASN A 261 7.74 9.93 0.05
CA ASN A 261 7.68 10.03 -1.41
C ASN A 261 6.26 10.23 -1.99
N ASN A 262 6.17 10.29 -3.32
CA ASN A 262 4.94 10.55 -4.05
C ASN A 262 4.29 9.25 -4.53
N LEU A 263 2.97 9.15 -4.41
CA LEU A 263 2.19 8.05 -4.98
C LEU A 263 2.14 8.16 -6.50
N SER A 264 2.50 7.07 -7.19
CA SER A 264 2.48 7.01 -8.66
C SER A 264 1.07 7.19 -9.24
N PRO A 265 0.92 7.64 -10.51
CA PRO A 265 -0.39 7.77 -11.15
C PRO A 265 -1.17 6.45 -11.25
N LEU A 266 -0.44 5.33 -11.32
CA LEU A 266 -1.00 3.98 -11.38
C LEU A 266 -1.23 3.38 -9.98
N LYS A 267 -0.87 4.09 -8.91
CA LYS A 267 -0.99 3.64 -7.52
C LYS A 267 -0.27 2.32 -7.23
N ASN A 268 0.79 2.03 -7.97
CA ASN A 268 1.55 0.77 -7.89
C ASN A 268 2.96 0.96 -7.31
N GLU A 269 3.34 2.18 -6.97
CA GLU A 269 4.71 2.52 -6.54
C GLU A 269 4.71 3.84 -5.74
N CYS A 270 5.65 3.96 -4.80
CA CYS A 270 5.97 5.18 -4.07
C CYS A 270 7.33 5.72 -4.54
N MET A 271 7.33 6.85 -5.24
CA MET A 271 8.47 7.35 -6.01
C MET A 271 8.92 8.75 -5.58
N GLN A 272 10.23 8.96 -5.47
CA GLN A 272 10.80 10.22 -5.01
C GLN A 272 10.39 11.38 -5.94
N ASP A 273 10.62 11.20 -7.23
CA ASP A 273 10.26 12.16 -8.26
C ASP A 273 9.07 11.65 -9.08
N CYS A 274 8.15 12.55 -9.39
CA CYS A 274 7.03 12.22 -10.27
C CYS A 274 7.49 12.07 -11.73
N PRO A 275 6.94 11.10 -12.47
CA PRO A 275 7.34 10.82 -13.84
C PRO A 275 6.93 11.98 -14.76
N ALA A 276 7.53 12.01 -15.95
CA ALA A 276 7.16 12.99 -16.96
C ALA A 276 5.64 12.99 -17.24
N GLY A 277 5.09 14.14 -17.60
CA GLY A 277 3.64 14.32 -17.79
C GLY A 277 2.85 14.41 -16.48
N THR A 278 3.53 14.49 -15.33
CA THR A 278 2.90 14.64 -14.02
C THR A 278 3.63 15.66 -13.17
N TYR A 279 3.01 16.09 -12.07
CA TYR A 279 3.59 16.97 -11.06
C TYR A 279 3.25 16.47 -9.67
N ALA A 280 4.13 16.73 -8.70
CA ALA A 280 3.89 16.40 -7.31
C ALA A 280 2.91 17.40 -6.70
N ASP A 281 1.85 16.90 -6.08
CA ASP A 281 0.97 17.67 -5.23
C ASP A 281 0.50 16.81 -4.06
N SER A 282 0.78 17.26 -2.83
CA SER A 282 0.40 16.55 -1.60
C SER A 282 0.82 15.07 -1.58
N ASN A 283 2.07 14.77 -1.96
CA ASN A 283 2.62 13.42 -2.08
C ASN A 283 1.89 12.50 -3.08
N VAL A 284 1.27 13.06 -4.11
CA VAL A 284 0.65 12.31 -5.21
C VAL A 284 1.11 12.90 -6.54
N CYS A 285 1.47 12.04 -7.49
CA CYS A 285 1.80 12.45 -8.84
C CYS A 285 0.51 12.67 -9.64
N LYS A 286 0.14 13.94 -9.82
CA LYS A 286 -1.05 14.35 -10.57
C LYS A 286 -0.72 14.60 -12.04
N PRO A 287 -1.60 14.26 -12.98
CA PRO A 287 -1.33 14.43 -14.40
C PRO A 287 -1.27 15.92 -14.79
N CYS A 288 -0.33 16.24 -15.68
CA CYS A 288 -0.29 17.49 -16.41
C CYS A 288 -1.23 17.46 -17.63
N HIS A 289 -1.33 18.57 -18.36
CA HIS A 289 -1.87 18.53 -19.71
C HIS A 289 -1.03 17.58 -20.59
N THR A 290 -1.66 16.88 -21.52
CA THR A 290 -1.01 15.84 -22.35
C THR A 290 0.12 16.37 -23.24
N SER A 291 0.16 17.68 -23.51
CA SER A 291 1.26 18.33 -24.24
C SER A 291 2.48 18.68 -23.37
N CYS A 292 2.34 18.65 -22.04
CA CYS A 292 3.41 19.05 -21.12
C CYS A 292 4.23 17.84 -20.66
N ALA A 293 5.56 17.92 -20.74
CA ALA A 293 6.44 16.96 -20.08
C ALA A 293 6.56 17.23 -18.56
N SER A 294 6.33 18.47 -18.14
CA SER A 294 6.17 18.87 -16.74
C SER A 294 5.29 20.11 -16.69
N CYS A 295 4.61 20.34 -15.56
CA CYS A 295 3.69 21.45 -15.39
C CYS A 295 3.70 21.98 -13.94
N LYS A 296 3.04 23.11 -13.71
CA LYS A 296 2.96 23.75 -12.40
C LYS A 296 1.52 23.88 -11.92
N GLY A 297 1.16 23.06 -10.93
CA GLY A 297 -0.02 23.24 -10.08
C GLY A 297 -1.37 22.83 -10.67
N ASP A 298 -1.48 22.62 -11.98
CA ASP A 298 -2.72 22.22 -12.64
C ASP A 298 -2.46 21.47 -13.97
N ASN A 299 -3.51 20.92 -14.58
CA ASN A 299 -3.46 20.16 -15.84
C ASN A 299 -3.88 20.97 -17.08
N THR A 300 -3.80 22.30 -17.03
CA THR A 300 -4.16 23.17 -18.17
C THR A 300 -3.05 23.22 -19.20
N GLU A 301 -3.40 23.41 -20.48
CA GLU A 301 -2.42 23.54 -21.57
C GLU A 301 -1.44 24.70 -21.38
N SER A 302 -1.81 25.71 -20.58
CA SER A 302 -0.99 26.89 -20.27
C SER A 302 -0.08 26.71 -19.04
N SER A 303 -0.09 25.55 -18.38
CA SER A 303 0.69 25.31 -17.17
C SER A 303 2.00 24.58 -17.37
N CYS A 304 2.39 24.30 -18.62
CA CYS A 304 3.62 23.59 -18.92
C CYS A 304 4.85 24.35 -18.43
N THR A 305 5.80 23.63 -17.86
CA THR A 305 7.13 24.11 -17.47
C THR A 305 8.26 23.40 -18.22
N ALA A 306 7.94 22.28 -18.89
CA ALA A 306 8.80 21.61 -19.85
C ALA A 306 7.94 20.93 -20.92
N CYS A 307 8.50 20.76 -22.12
CA CYS A 307 7.83 20.14 -23.25
C CYS A 307 8.49 18.82 -23.65
N TYR A 308 7.72 17.95 -24.28
CA TYR A 308 8.24 16.73 -24.89
C TYR A 308 9.13 17.09 -26.11
N PRO A 309 10.13 16.25 -26.45
CA PRO A 309 10.92 16.43 -27.67
C PRO A 309 10.06 16.62 -28.92
N GLY A 310 10.46 17.55 -29.79
CA GLY A 310 9.65 18.00 -30.93
C GLY A 310 8.74 19.20 -30.62
N SER A 311 8.71 19.68 -29.38
CA SER A 311 7.93 20.85 -28.95
C SER A 311 8.76 21.85 -28.14
N VAL A 312 8.39 23.13 -28.24
CA VAL A 312 9.06 24.26 -27.56
C VAL A 312 8.08 24.96 -26.61
N LEU A 313 8.58 25.46 -25.48
CA LEU A 313 7.74 26.08 -24.45
C LEU A 313 7.48 27.55 -24.75
N SER A 314 6.29 27.86 -25.25
CA SER A 314 5.82 29.23 -25.37
C SER A 314 5.39 29.79 -24.02
N TYR A 315 6.32 30.45 -23.32
CA TYR A 315 6.02 31.13 -22.05
C TYR A 315 4.87 32.14 -22.16
N GLY A 316 4.01 32.14 -21.14
CA GLY A 316 2.99 33.15 -20.92
C GLY A 316 3.53 34.42 -20.26
N THR A 317 2.63 35.30 -19.83
CA THR A 317 2.95 36.64 -19.30
C THR A 317 3.77 36.61 -18.00
N ASP A 318 3.56 35.60 -17.15
CA ASP A 318 4.29 35.44 -15.88
C ASP A 318 5.71 34.85 -16.05
N ASN A 319 6.04 34.38 -17.27
CA ASN A 319 7.33 33.78 -17.61
C ASN A 319 7.77 32.63 -16.68
N THR A 320 6.83 31.93 -16.04
CA THR A 320 7.07 30.74 -15.20
C THR A 320 6.46 29.48 -15.77
N LYS A 321 5.41 29.62 -16.58
CA LYS A 321 4.70 28.54 -17.27
C LYS A 321 4.25 28.99 -18.65
N GLY A 322 3.77 28.07 -19.46
CA GLY A 322 3.30 28.37 -20.80
C GLY A 322 2.71 27.17 -21.51
N THR A 323 2.64 27.27 -22.83
CA THR A 323 2.08 26.24 -23.71
C THR A 323 3.15 25.61 -24.56
N CYS A 324 3.13 24.28 -24.68
CA CYS A 324 4.00 23.56 -25.59
C CYS A 324 3.43 23.64 -27.02
N ILE A 325 4.21 24.22 -27.93
CA ILE A 325 3.88 24.31 -29.35
C ILE A 325 4.90 23.51 -30.17
N ALA A 326 4.53 23.09 -31.38
CA ALA A 326 5.46 22.39 -32.27
C ALA A 326 6.75 23.21 -32.48
N GLU A 327 7.90 22.54 -32.47
CA GLU A 327 9.18 23.19 -32.75
C GLU A 327 9.19 23.88 -34.12
N CYS A 328 10.00 24.93 -34.26
CA CYS A 328 10.08 25.70 -35.49
C CYS A 328 8.73 26.27 -35.97
N THR A 329 7.84 26.66 -35.05
CA THR A 329 6.55 27.31 -35.39
C THR A 329 6.31 28.57 -34.54
N GLY A 330 5.33 29.38 -34.95
CA GLY A 330 4.90 30.57 -34.22
C GLY A 330 6.05 31.55 -33.94
N LYS A 331 6.07 32.10 -32.72
CA LYS A 331 7.09 33.05 -32.27
C LYS A 331 8.53 32.53 -32.31
N TYR A 332 8.73 31.20 -32.34
CA TYR A 332 10.05 30.57 -32.43
C TYR A 332 10.59 30.46 -33.85
N LEU A 333 9.74 30.70 -34.85
CA LEU A 333 10.16 30.83 -36.25
C LEU A 333 10.13 32.28 -36.73
N GLU A 334 9.41 33.16 -36.02
CA GLU A 334 9.38 34.59 -36.32
C GLU A 334 10.79 35.19 -36.28
N ASN A 335 11.17 35.89 -37.35
CA ASN A 335 12.51 36.45 -37.55
C ASN A 335 13.68 35.44 -37.52
N CYS A 336 13.41 34.13 -37.53
CA CYS A 336 14.44 33.13 -37.76
C CYS A 336 14.88 33.18 -39.24
N ALA A 337 16.19 33.06 -39.50
CA ALA A 337 16.67 33.00 -40.86
C ALA A 337 16.29 31.66 -41.53
N ASP A 338 16.11 31.67 -42.84
CA ASP A 338 15.61 30.51 -43.58
C ASP A 338 16.54 29.30 -43.39
N GLY A 339 15.94 28.17 -43.02
CA GLY A 339 16.68 26.93 -42.73
C GLY A 339 17.53 26.95 -41.45
N GLN A 340 17.43 27.98 -40.60
CA GLN A 340 18.24 28.11 -39.38
C GLN A 340 17.55 27.61 -38.11
N CYS A 341 16.44 26.86 -38.22
CA CYS A 341 15.87 26.14 -37.07
C CYS A 341 16.63 24.82 -36.84
N THR A 342 17.89 24.94 -36.39
CA THR A 342 18.85 23.83 -36.34
C THR A 342 19.47 23.59 -34.96
N ALA A 343 19.36 24.54 -34.02
CA ALA A 343 19.85 24.35 -32.66
C ALA A 343 19.02 23.27 -31.96
N THR A 344 19.66 22.25 -31.39
CA THR A 344 18.95 21.14 -30.73
C THR A 344 19.13 21.23 -29.22
N ILE A 345 18.09 21.65 -28.51
CA ILE A 345 18.09 21.84 -27.05
C ILE A 345 16.90 21.08 -26.47
N ALA A 346 17.10 20.30 -25.40
CA ALA A 346 16.04 19.48 -24.78
C ALA A 346 15.33 18.49 -25.73
N GLY A 347 15.99 18.07 -26.82
CA GLY A 347 15.38 17.22 -27.85
C GLY A 347 14.45 17.95 -28.83
N SER A 348 14.42 19.30 -28.79
CA SER A 348 13.65 20.12 -29.73
C SER A 348 14.53 21.11 -30.50
N LYS A 349 14.05 21.55 -31.66
CA LYS A 349 14.71 22.50 -32.55
C LYS A 349 14.35 23.95 -32.23
N TYR A 350 15.38 24.78 -32.18
CA TYR A 350 15.30 26.23 -31.97
C TYR A 350 16.06 26.97 -33.07
N CYS A 351 15.80 28.27 -33.17
CA CYS A 351 16.53 29.12 -34.10
C CYS A 351 18.00 29.29 -33.66
N SER A 352 18.94 28.85 -34.49
CA SER A 352 20.38 29.01 -34.26
C SER A 352 20.91 30.34 -34.82
N LYS A 353 20.19 30.93 -35.77
CA LYS A 353 20.54 32.21 -36.41
C LYS A 353 19.30 32.97 -36.86
N CYS A 354 19.21 34.22 -36.47
CA CYS A 354 18.12 35.12 -36.81
C CYS A 354 18.40 35.94 -38.08
N LYS A 355 17.35 36.60 -38.60
CA LYS A 355 17.48 37.62 -39.64
C LYS A 355 18.27 38.83 -39.12
N SER A 356 18.83 39.60 -40.04
CA SER A 356 19.54 40.85 -39.71
C SER A 356 18.67 41.75 -38.83
N GLY A 357 19.27 42.33 -37.79
CA GLY A 357 18.56 43.13 -36.78
C GLY A 357 18.06 42.34 -35.56
N PHE A 358 18.16 41.00 -35.56
CA PHE A 358 17.70 40.12 -34.48
C PHE A 358 18.79 39.16 -34.01
N VAL A 359 18.66 38.63 -32.79
CA VAL A 359 19.56 37.60 -32.23
C VAL A 359 18.80 36.56 -31.40
N PRO A 360 19.28 35.31 -31.27
CA PRO A 360 18.57 34.25 -30.54
C PRO A 360 18.79 34.34 -29.02
N VAL A 361 17.70 34.53 -28.28
CA VAL A 361 17.68 34.46 -26.80
C VAL A 361 16.61 33.46 -26.38
N ASN A 362 17.00 32.41 -25.65
CA ASN A 362 16.15 31.25 -25.34
C ASN A 362 15.50 30.63 -26.59
N GLY A 363 16.21 30.68 -27.73
CA GLY A 363 15.73 30.20 -29.03
C GLY A 363 14.71 31.09 -29.74
N LEU A 364 14.36 32.26 -29.20
CA LEU A 364 13.52 33.28 -29.83
C LEU A 364 14.39 34.37 -30.46
N CYS A 365 14.03 34.81 -31.68
CA CYS A 365 14.69 35.94 -32.31
C CYS A 365 14.15 37.26 -31.75
N VAL A 366 14.93 37.87 -30.87
CA VAL A 366 14.61 39.16 -30.25
C VAL A 366 15.33 40.29 -30.97
N SER A 367 14.70 41.47 -31.04
CA SER A 367 15.29 42.64 -31.70
C SER A 367 16.58 43.05 -30.99
N ALA A 368 17.61 43.33 -31.78
CA ALA A 368 18.88 43.84 -31.32
C ALA A 368 19.12 45.29 -31.78
N GLU A 369 18.18 45.95 -32.46
CA GLU A 369 18.42 47.18 -33.21
C GLU A 369 18.82 48.38 -32.34
N THR A 370 18.22 48.55 -31.16
CA THR A 370 18.49 49.70 -30.29
C THR A 370 19.61 49.45 -29.27
N ALA A 371 20.68 50.26 -29.32
CA ALA A 371 21.79 50.21 -28.34
C ALA A 371 21.40 50.57 -26.89
N ARG A 372 20.17 51.07 -26.65
CA ARG A 372 19.70 51.53 -25.33
C ARG A 372 19.14 50.42 -24.44
N ALA A 373 18.87 49.24 -24.98
CA ALA A 373 18.49 48.04 -24.23
C ALA A 373 18.96 46.82 -25.03
N ALA A 374 20.17 46.35 -24.76
CA ALA A 374 20.65 45.10 -25.33
C ALA A 374 19.70 43.96 -24.91
N PRO A 375 19.43 42.98 -25.79
CA PRO A 375 18.60 41.84 -25.43
C PRO A 375 19.19 41.13 -24.19
N PRO A 376 18.34 40.68 -23.24
CA PRO A 376 18.81 40.15 -21.97
C PRO A 376 19.83 39.01 -22.16
N GLY A 377 20.98 39.11 -21.48
CA GLY A 377 21.96 38.04 -21.45
C GLY A 377 22.76 37.83 -22.73
N CYS A 378 22.66 38.70 -23.75
CA CYS A 378 23.32 38.51 -25.05
C CYS A 378 24.12 39.74 -25.50
N THR A 379 25.34 39.50 -25.99
CA THR A 379 26.14 40.45 -26.78
C THR A 379 25.81 40.23 -28.26
N PRO A 380 25.06 41.13 -28.92
CA PRO A 380 24.48 40.84 -30.23
C PRO A 380 25.44 41.13 -31.40
N ASP A 381 25.55 40.18 -32.33
CA ASP A 381 26.01 40.43 -33.70
C ASP A 381 24.80 40.49 -34.63
N LYS A 382 24.28 41.70 -34.80
CA LYS A 382 23.03 41.99 -35.52
C LYS A 382 23.14 41.72 -37.02
N THR A 383 24.36 41.73 -37.56
CA THR A 383 24.61 41.49 -38.99
C THR A 383 24.59 40.00 -39.28
N ASN A 384 25.21 39.21 -38.40
CA ASN A 384 25.25 37.76 -38.55
C ASN A 384 24.06 37.04 -37.89
N GLY A 385 23.25 37.74 -37.11
CA GLY A 385 22.01 37.24 -36.52
C GLY A 385 22.23 36.28 -35.35
N VAL A 386 23.31 36.46 -34.59
CA VAL A 386 23.76 35.55 -33.51
C VAL A 386 24.22 36.32 -32.28
N CYS A 387 24.31 35.64 -31.13
CA CYS A 387 24.99 36.15 -29.95
C CYS A 387 26.47 35.75 -29.98
N THR A 388 27.39 36.69 -29.75
CA THR A 388 28.85 36.42 -29.73
C THR A 388 29.37 36.10 -28.33
N ALA A 389 28.68 36.58 -27.30
CA ALA A 389 28.91 36.25 -25.91
C ALA A 389 27.58 36.36 -25.17
N CYS A 390 27.46 35.62 -24.06
CA CYS A 390 26.35 35.76 -23.14
C CYS A 390 26.79 36.45 -21.86
N THR A 391 25.84 36.85 -21.03
CA THR A 391 26.14 37.47 -19.73
C THR A 391 25.23 36.91 -18.64
N GLU A 392 25.57 37.21 -17.39
CA GLU A 392 24.76 36.84 -16.22
C GLU A 392 24.54 35.30 -16.17
N LYS A 393 23.28 34.88 -16.01
CA LYS A 393 22.86 33.48 -15.89
C LYS A 393 22.56 32.82 -17.24
N TYR A 394 22.99 33.43 -18.34
CA TYR A 394 22.88 32.87 -19.67
C TYR A 394 24.19 32.20 -20.07
N PHE A 395 24.10 31.19 -20.94
CA PHE A 395 25.27 30.56 -21.54
C PHE A 395 25.10 30.48 -23.06
N LEU A 396 26.24 30.55 -23.77
CA LEU A 396 26.28 30.50 -25.23
C LEU A 396 26.14 29.06 -25.71
N GLU A 397 25.15 28.82 -26.55
CA GLU A 397 24.91 27.52 -27.16
C GLU A 397 24.36 27.69 -28.57
N SER A 398 24.95 27.00 -29.56
CA SER A 398 24.45 26.97 -30.95
C SER A 398 24.09 28.36 -31.55
N GLY A 399 24.89 29.40 -31.25
CA GLY A 399 24.70 30.77 -31.76
C GLY A 399 23.72 31.66 -30.98
N GLY A 400 23.12 31.15 -29.90
CA GLY A 400 22.17 31.87 -29.04
C GLY A 400 22.51 31.82 -27.56
N CYS A 401 21.89 32.70 -26.77
CA CYS A 401 22.03 32.72 -25.31
C CYS A 401 20.84 32.06 -24.63
N TYR A 402 21.09 31.04 -23.80
CA TYR A 402 20.06 30.28 -23.10
C TYR A 402 20.19 30.46 -21.59
N GLN A 403 19.08 30.66 -20.89
CA GLN A 403 19.06 30.85 -19.44
C GLN A 403 19.18 29.50 -18.70
N ALA A 404 20.16 29.36 -17.81
CA ALA A 404 20.39 28.10 -17.08
C ALA A 404 19.29 27.74 -16.06
N GLU A 405 18.50 28.72 -15.61
CA GLU A 405 17.47 28.50 -14.58
C GLU A 405 16.09 28.16 -15.16
N LYS A 406 15.92 28.22 -16.49
CA LYS A 406 14.62 28.05 -17.16
C LYS A 406 14.69 27.10 -18.34
N PHE A 407 13.57 26.45 -18.65
CA PHE A 407 13.45 25.66 -19.86
C PHE A 407 13.55 26.56 -21.11
N PRO A 408 14.29 26.17 -22.17
CA PRO A 408 15.00 24.89 -22.30
C PRO A 408 16.44 24.87 -21.76
N GLY A 409 17.03 26.02 -21.42
CA GLY A 409 18.45 26.10 -21.06
C GLY A 409 18.84 25.27 -19.82
N ASN A 410 17.94 25.16 -18.85
CA ASN A 410 18.13 24.31 -17.65
C ASN A 410 18.30 22.81 -17.95
N THR A 411 17.92 22.36 -19.15
CA THR A 411 18.12 20.96 -19.57
C THR A 411 19.55 20.67 -20.00
N LEU A 412 20.33 21.72 -20.29
CA LEU A 412 21.72 21.62 -20.74
C LEU A 412 22.70 22.15 -19.70
N CYS A 413 22.32 23.19 -18.95
CA CYS A 413 23.17 23.83 -17.96
C CYS A 413 22.43 24.03 -16.63
N THR A 414 23.01 23.60 -15.51
CA THR A 414 22.41 23.84 -14.17
C THR A 414 22.85 25.17 -13.56
N THR A 415 24.06 25.63 -13.87
CA THR A 415 24.63 26.87 -13.35
C THR A 415 25.40 27.57 -14.46
N ALA A 416 25.07 28.83 -14.74
CA ALA A 416 25.81 29.68 -15.66
C ALA A 416 26.36 30.91 -14.94
N ASP A 417 27.58 31.29 -15.29
CA ASP A 417 28.26 32.48 -14.79
C ASP A 417 29.06 33.14 -15.92
N ALA A 418 29.06 34.47 -15.93
CA ALA A 418 29.76 35.28 -16.93
C ALA A 418 29.54 34.81 -18.39
N GLY A 419 28.32 34.39 -18.73
CA GLY A 419 28.00 33.96 -20.09
C GLY A 419 28.35 32.52 -20.44
N LYS A 420 28.81 31.73 -19.46
CA LYS A 420 29.34 30.38 -19.66
C LYS A 420 28.62 29.40 -18.74
N CYS A 421 28.34 28.21 -19.24
CA CYS A 421 27.89 27.14 -18.37
C CYS A 421 29.06 26.69 -17.49
N THR A 422 28.83 26.60 -16.17
CA THR A 422 29.83 26.11 -15.23
C THR A 422 29.61 24.65 -14.86
N THR A 423 28.37 24.16 -14.94
CA THR A 423 28.00 22.76 -14.67
C THR A 423 26.93 22.30 -15.67
N CYS A 424 27.27 21.29 -16.47
CA CYS A 424 26.37 20.75 -17.49
C CYS A 424 25.33 19.80 -16.88
N ALA A 425 24.05 20.04 -17.17
CA ALA A 425 22.92 19.25 -16.69
C ALA A 425 22.86 17.84 -17.31
N ASN A 426 23.45 17.68 -18.50
CA ASN A 426 23.53 16.41 -19.23
C ASN A 426 24.70 15.51 -18.79
N GLY A 427 25.41 15.89 -17.72
CA GLY A 427 26.52 15.11 -17.15
C GLY A 427 27.86 15.22 -17.88
N GLN A 428 27.94 16.02 -18.95
CA GLN A 428 29.17 16.24 -19.71
C GLN A 428 30.10 17.26 -19.03
N ASP A 429 31.37 17.28 -19.46
CA ASP A 429 32.27 18.38 -19.12
C ASP A 429 32.06 19.52 -20.12
N LYS A 430 32.04 20.76 -19.61
CA LYS A 430 31.98 21.95 -20.45
C LYS A 430 33.24 22.06 -21.31
N ASP A 431 33.09 22.62 -22.50
CA ASP A 431 34.23 22.98 -23.32
C ASP A 431 34.92 24.27 -22.83
N SER A 432 36.01 24.66 -23.49
CA SER A 432 36.76 25.89 -23.19
C SER A 432 35.91 27.17 -23.31
N ASN A 433 34.81 27.12 -24.07
CA ASN A 433 33.89 28.23 -24.26
C ASN A 433 32.78 28.25 -23.21
N GLY A 434 32.65 27.20 -22.39
CA GLY A 434 31.56 27.04 -21.44
C GLY A 434 30.26 26.54 -22.07
N SER A 435 30.33 25.90 -23.25
CA SER A 435 29.23 25.14 -23.86
C SER A 435 29.28 23.68 -23.39
N CYS A 436 28.11 23.03 -23.37
CA CYS A 436 27.98 21.66 -22.91
C CYS A 436 27.79 20.74 -24.13
N PRO A 437 28.71 19.80 -24.37
CA PRO A 437 28.61 18.87 -25.50
C PRO A 437 27.27 18.13 -25.52
N ALA A 438 26.70 17.94 -26.70
CA ALA A 438 25.43 17.22 -26.86
C ALA A 438 25.60 15.71 -26.65
N CYS A 439 24.58 15.10 -26.04
CA CYS A 439 24.43 13.66 -25.96
C CYS A 439 23.78 13.08 -27.24
N PRO A 440 23.72 11.75 -27.40
CA PRO A 440 23.04 11.13 -28.54
C PRO A 440 21.60 11.61 -28.70
N THR A 441 21.05 11.41 -29.89
CA THR A 441 19.64 11.74 -30.18
C THR A 441 18.71 11.16 -29.12
N ASN A 442 17.77 11.99 -28.64
CA ASN A 442 16.80 11.68 -27.59
C ASN A 442 17.37 11.40 -26.18
N CYS A 443 18.68 11.61 -25.98
CA CYS A 443 19.36 11.38 -24.71
C CYS A 443 19.50 12.68 -23.90
N ALA A 444 18.97 12.68 -22.68
CA ALA A 444 19.05 13.79 -21.73
C ALA A 444 20.40 13.84 -21.01
N SER A 445 21.03 12.69 -20.72
CA SER A 445 22.37 12.64 -20.15
C SER A 445 23.14 11.39 -20.58
N CYS A 446 24.44 11.51 -20.75
CA CYS A 446 25.31 10.47 -21.27
C CYS A 446 26.65 10.42 -20.52
N ALA A 447 27.39 9.32 -20.68
CA ALA A 447 28.70 9.15 -20.04
C ALA A 447 29.73 10.13 -20.63
N LYS A 448 30.68 10.60 -19.80
CA LYS A 448 31.69 11.60 -20.18
C LYS A 448 32.71 11.05 -21.18
N ASP A 449 33.10 9.81 -20.99
CA ASP A 449 34.10 9.07 -21.75
C ASP A 449 33.51 8.34 -22.97
N ASN A 450 32.19 8.22 -23.03
CA ASN A 450 31.48 7.59 -24.13
C ASN A 450 30.15 8.31 -24.44
N THR A 451 30.25 9.37 -25.23
CA THR A 451 29.10 10.16 -25.70
C THR A 451 28.19 9.38 -26.65
N LYS A 452 28.44 8.09 -26.93
CA LYS A 452 27.52 7.23 -27.69
C LYS A 452 26.56 6.44 -26.80
N THR A 453 26.81 6.38 -25.48
CA THR A 453 25.97 5.63 -24.54
C THR A 453 25.12 6.55 -23.69
N CYS A 454 23.81 6.33 -23.67
CA CYS A 454 22.88 7.13 -22.90
C CYS A 454 22.68 6.61 -21.47
N ASN A 455 22.60 7.52 -20.51
CA ASN A 455 22.29 7.23 -19.12
C ASN A 455 20.84 7.55 -18.78
N LYS A 456 20.30 8.64 -19.33
CA LYS A 456 18.91 9.07 -19.13
C LYS A 456 18.33 9.60 -20.42
N CYS A 457 17.15 9.12 -20.79
CA CYS A 457 16.44 9.60 -21.97
C CYS A 457 15.60 10.84 -21.66
N PHE A 458 15.26 11.63 -22.68
CA PHE A 458 14.25 12.66 -22.54
C PHE A 458 12.86 12.05 -22.27
N SER A 459 11.96 12.87 -21.73
CA SER A 459 10.55 12.51 -21.51
C SER A 459 9.91 11.94 -22.78
N GLY A 460 9.12 10.88 -22.64
CA GLY A 460 8.52 10.15 -23.77
C GLY A 460 9.40 9.03 -24.36
N TYR A 461 10.59 8.80 -23.78
CA TYR A 461 11.52 7.75 -24.20
C TYR A 461 11.98 6.91 -23.01
N TYR A 462 12.20 5.62 -23.24
CA TYR A 462 12.86 4.70 -22.31
C TYR A 462 14.26 4.32 -22.81
N LEU A 463 15.10 3.89 -21.88
CA LEU A 463 16.45 3.40 -22.16
C LEU A 463 16.39 1.88 -22.44
N ASP A 464 16.81 1.46 -23.61
CA ASP A 464 16.85 0.04 -23.98
C ASP A 464 18.12 -0.68 -23.47
N THR A 465 18.23 -1.98 -23.77
CA THR A 465 19.37 -2.82 -23.35
C THR A 465 20.69 -2.40 -23.98
N ALA A 466 20.66 -1.73 -25.14
CA ALA A 466 21.83 -1.19 -25.83
C ALA A 466 22.19 0.23 -25.37
N LYS A 467 21.54 0.75 -24.31
CA LYS A 467 21.70 2.12 -23.81
C LYS A 467 21.32 3.19 -24.85
N ALA A 468 20.37 2.86 -25.73
CA ALA A 468 19.76 3.78 -26.68
C ALA A 468 18.36 4.20 -26.21
N CYS A 469 17.94 5.41 -26.59
CA CYS A 469 16.64 5.95 -26.22
C CYS A 469 15.59 5.62 -27.27
N LYS A 470 14.54 4.91 -26.85
CA LYS A 470 13.42 4.43 -27.67
C LYS A 470 12.14 5.07 -27.20
N LYS A 471 11.22 5.41 -28.12
CA LYS A 471 9.94 6.02 -27.72
C LYS A 471 9.15 5.06 -26.84
N CYS A 472 8.38 5.56 -25.89
CA CYS A 472 7.53 4.74 -25.01
C CYS A 472 6.56 3.82 -25.76
N SER A 473 6.22 4.15 -27.02
CA SER A 473 5.38 3.35 -27.91
C SER A 473 6.16 2.39 -28.82
N GLU A 474 7.49 2.40 -28.80
CA GLU A 474 8.34 1.57 -29.67
C GLU A 474 8.81 0.32 -28.91
N THR A 475 8.80 -0.84 -29.57
CA THR A 475 9.38 -2.08 -29.05
C THR A 475 10.88 -2.16 -29.37
N SER A 476 11.70 -2.54 -28.39
CA SER A 476 13.14 -2.80 -28.56
C SER A 476 13.54 -4.08 -27.82
N GLY A 477 13.91 -5.11 -28.59
CA GLY A 477 14.21 -6.44 -28.04
C GLY A 477 13.01 -7.00 -27.26
N ASN A 478 13.24 -7.29 -25.98
CA ASN A 478 12.21 -7.82 -25.07
C ASN A 478 11.32 -6.73 -24.44
N ILE A 479 11.66 -5.45 -24.57
CA ILE A 479 10.85 -4.35 -24.02
C ILE A 479 9.77 -4.00 -25.03
N GLN A 480 8.50 -4.19 -24.66
CA GLN A 480 7.37 -3.85 -25.53
C GLN A 480 6.89 -2.42 -25.27
N GLY A 481 6.79 -1.62 -26.34
CA GLY A 481 6.20 -0.29 -26.26
C GLY A 481 4.70 -0.36 -25.99
N VAL A 482 4.15 0.69 -25.37
CA VAL A 482 2.70 0.85 -25.18
C VAL A 482 2.22 1.97 -26.10
N GLU A 483 1.24 1.67 -26.94
CA GLU A 483 0.66 2.64 -27.87
C GLU A 483 0.14 3.88 -27.12
N ASN A 484 0.33 5.06 -27.73
CA ASN A 484 -0.07 6.36 -27.17
C ASN A 484 0.59 6.70 -25.82
N CYS A 485 1.61 5.95 -25.39
CA CYS A 485 2.31 6.24 -24.15
C CYS A 485 3.33 7.36 -24.33
N ILE A 486 3.25 8.39 -23.48
CA ILE A 486 4.15 9.55 -23.49
C ILE A 486 4.96 9.70 -22.19
N SER A 487 4.75 8.80 -21.23
CA SER A 487 5.56 8.71 -20.03
C SER A 487 5.63 7.25 -19.60
N CYS A 488 6.84 6.70 -19.54
CA CYS A 488 7.02 5.29 -19.26
C CYS A 488 8.30 4.98 -18.48
N LEU A 489 8.29 3.81 -17.84
CA LEU A 489 9.45 3.18 -17.25
C LEU A 489 9.69 1.82 -17.91
N ALA A 490 10.91 1.59 -18.37
CA ALA A 490 11.32 0.29 -18.89
C ALA A 490 11.47 -0.73 -17.75
N PRO A 491 11.07 -2.00 -17.96
CA PRO A 491 11.32 -3.06 -17.00
C PRO A 491 12.83 -3.32 -16.85
N THR A 492 13.26 -3.72 -15.66
CA THR A 492 14.67 -4.06 -15.40
C THR A 492 15.01 -5.43 -15.96
N SER A 493 15.89 -5.49 -16.97
CA SER A 493 16.45 -6.73 -17.54
C SER A 493 15.43 -7.83 -17.92
N PRO A 494 14.43 -7.52 -18.77
CA PRO A 494 13.37 -8.47 -19.09
C PRO A 494 13.91 -9.70 -19.85
N GLN A 495 13.68 -10.89 -19.29
CA GLN A 495 14.04 -12.18 -19.90
C GLN A 495 13.00 -12.66 -20.93
N SER A 496 11.84 -12.02 -20.98
CA SER A 496 10.76 -12.30 -21.92
C SER A 496 10.08 -11.00 -22.33
N SER A 497 9.23 -11.07 -23.36
CA SER A 497 8.46 -9.93 -23.85
C SER A 497 7.67 -9.26 -22.73
N THR A 498 8.11 -8.08 -22.30
CA THR A 498 7.57 -7.36 -21.14
C THR A 498 7.26 -5.91 -21.53
N PRO A 499 6.02 -5.41 -21.33
CA PRO A 499 5.69 -4.04 -21.68
C PRO A 499 6.35 -3.02 -20.75
N VAL A 500 6.58 -1.81 -21.27
CA VAL A 500 6.91 -0.66 -20.44
C VAL A 500 5.74 -0.35 -19.50
N THR A 501 6.05 0.12 -18.29
CA THR A 501 5.02 0.68 -17.41
C THR A 501 4.66 2.05 -17.93
N CYS A 502 3.42 2.23 -18.40
CA CYS A 502 2.96 3.51 -18.95
C CYS A 502 2.22 4.34 -17.91
N TYR A 503 2.80 5.47 -17.50
CA TYR A 503 2.20 6.38 -16.52
C TYR A 503 1.22 7.39 -17.13
N VAL A 504 1.45 7.81 -18.37
CA VAL A 504 0.63 8.83 -19.06
C VAL A 504 0.44 8.45 -20.52
N LYS A 505 -0.80 8.51 -21.00
CA LYS A 505 -1.16 8.32 -22.40
C LYS A 505 -1.71 9.61 -23.02
N THR A 506 -1.51 9.80 -24.33
CA THR A 506 -2.22 10.82 -25.10
C THR A 506 -3.66 10.38 -25.34
N SER A 507 -4.62 11.26 -25.06
CA SER A 507 -6.01 11.09 -25.47
C SER A 507 -6.09 11.19 -26.99
N GLY A 508 -6.19 10.06 -27.69
CA GLY A 508 -6.43 10.05 -29.13
C GLY A 508 -7.77 10.71 -29.46
N GLY A 509 -7.75 11.79 -30.25
CA GLY A 509 -8.95 12.31 -30.87
C GLY A 509 -9.39 11.36 -31.98
N GLY A 510 -10.46 10.60 -31.75
CA GLY A 510 -11.08 9.74 -32.76
C GLY A 510 -12.16 8.84 -32.18
N SER A 511 -13.42 9.18 -32.41
CA SER A 511 -14.53 8.22 -32.38
C SER A 511 -14.27 7.11 -33.41
N GLY A 512 -14.44 5.85 -32.99
CA GLY A 512 -14.42 4.70 -33.88
C GLY A 512 -14.22 3.39 -33.14
N ASP A 513 -15.32 2.78 -32.70
CA ASP A 513 -15.37 1.38 -32.28
C ASP A 513 -14.86 0.45 -33.39
N ASN A 514 -13.90 -0.43 -33.10
CA ASN A 514 -14.10 -1.89 -33.16
C ASN A 514 -12.88 -2.67 -32.62
N SER A 515 -13.12 -3.39 -31.53
CA SER A 515 -12.49 -4.58 -30.91
C SER A 515 -11.16 -5.13 -31.46
N THR A 516 -10.20 -5.56 -30.62
CA THR A 516 -10.35 -6.68 -29.66
C THR A 516 -9.40 -6.58 -28.45
N GLY A 517 -9.95 -6.53 -27.23
CA GLY A 517 -9.15 -6.59 -26.00
C GLY A 517 -9.83 -6.17 -24.69
N GLY A 518 -11.07 -6.63 -24.45
CA GLY A 518 -11.77 -6.74 -23.14
C GLY A 518 -11.53 -5.72 -22.03
N ASP A 519 -12.35 -4.66 -22.00
CA ASP A 519 -12.53 -3.70 -20.90
C ASP A 519 -13.12 -4.30 -19.61
N SER A 520 -12.72 -3.78 -18.43
CA SER A 520 -13.55 -2.85 -17.62
C SER A 520 -13.00 -2.61 -16.18
N GLY A 521 -12.65 -1.35 -15.87
CA GLY A 521 -12.47 -0.82 -14.51
C GLY A 521 -11.68 0.52 -14.44
N PRO A 522 -12.09 1.52 -13.64
CA PRO A 522 -12.35 2.91 -14.10
C PRO A 522 -11.50 3.99 -13.36
N ASN A 523 -11.25 5.20 -13.87
CA ASN A 523 -12.09 6.42 -13.90
C ASN A 523 -11.20 7.58 -14.39
N LEU A 524 -11.63 8.40 -15.36
CA LEU A 524 -12.51 9.57 -15.19
C LEU A 524 -11.93 10.70 -14.32
N SER A 525 -11.83 11.84 -14.99
CA SER A 525 -11.60 13.18 -14.46
C SER A 525 -12.39 13.44 -13.17
N SER A 526 -11.71 14.00 -12.17
CA SER A 526 -12.20 14.33 -10.82
C SER A 526 -13.24 15.46 -10.77
N GLY A 527 -14.22 15.48 -11.68
CA GLY A 527 -15.17 16.58 -11.82
C GLY A 527 -16.56 16.18 -12.32
N ALA A 528 -17.14 15.06 -11.87
CA ALA A 528 -18.57 14.76 -12.05
C ALA A 528 -19.11 13.57 -11.21
N ILE A 529 -18.60 13.32 -9.99
CA ILE A 529 -19.16 12.25 -9.13
C ILE A 529 -19.59 12.85 -7.79
N ALA A 530 -20.65 13.64 -7.87
CA ALA A 530 -21.55 13.91 -6.76
C ALA A 530 -22.97 13.73 -7.29
N GLY A 531 -23.63 12.63 -6.91
CA GLY A 531 -25.09 12.54 -7.02
C GLY A 531 -25.70 11.42 -7.87
N ILE A 532 -25.21 10.18 -7.88
CA ILE A 532 -26.02 9.04 -8.36
C ILE A 532 -25.78 7.77 -7.51
N SER A 533 -26.07 7.82 -6.20
CA SER A 533 -26.15 6.59 -5.38
C SER A 533 -27.27 6.59 -4.33
N VAL A 534 -28.18 7.58 -4.37
CA VAL A 534 -29.31 7.67 -3.41
C VAL A 534 -30.64 7.27 -4.06
N ALA A 535 -30.77 7.35 -5.39
CA ALA A 535 -32.03 6.99 -6.07
C ALA A 535 -32.31 5.49 -6.08
N VAL A 536 -31.30 4.63 -6.25
CA VAL A 536 -31.50 3.17 -6.33
C VAL A 536 -31.86 2.56 -4.97
N ILE A 537 -31.26 3.06 -3.88
CA ILE A 537 -31.54 2.56 -2.51
C ILE A 537 -32.96 2.95 -2.08
N VAL A 538 -33.44 4.15 -2.45
CA VAL A 538 -34.82 4.57 -2.16
C VAL A 538 -35.84 3.77 -2.97
N VAL A 539 -35.55 3.45 -4.24
CA VAL A 539 -36.45 2.66 -5.09
C VAL A 539 -36.53 1.21 -4.62
N VAL A 540 -35.40 0.58 -4.30
CA VAL A 540 -35.38 -0.81 -3.81
C VAL A 540 -35.95 -0.90 -2.39
N GLY A 541 -35.63 0.05 -1.51
CA GLY A 541 -36.22 0.12 -0.17
C GLY A 541 -37.73 0.36 -0.19
N GLY A 542 -38.22 1.22 -1.11
CA GLY A 542 -39.63 1.46 -1.32
C GLY A 542 -40.39 0.24 -1.86
N LEU A 543 -39.79 -0.50 -2.80
CA LEU A 543 -40.36 -1.74 -3.34
C LEU A 543 -40.45 -2.85 -2.30
N VAL A 544 -39.40 -3.05 -1.49
CA VAL A 544 -39.38 -4.07 -0.43
C VAL A 544 -40.36 -3.71 0.69
N GLY A 545 -40.45 -2.43 1.07
CA GLY A 545 -41.44 -1.94 2.04
C GLY A 545 -42.88 -2.10 1.56
N PHE A 546 -43.14 -1.79 0.29
CA PHE A 546 -44.47 -1.96 -0.32
C PHE A 546 -44.87 -3.44 -0.41
N LEU A 547 -43.93 -4.32 -0.77
CA LEU A 547 -44.19 -5.77 -0.83
C LEU A 547 -44.43 -6.37 0.57
N CYS A 548 -43.67 -5.96 1.60
CA CYS A 548 -43.93 -6.39 2.98
C CYS A 548 -45.31 -5.92 3.48
N TRP A 549 -45.69 -4.67 3.20
CA TRP A 549 -47.02 -4.16 3.56
C TRP A 549 -48.14 -4.90 2.81
N TRP A 550 -47.97 -5.15 1.51
CA TRP A 550 -48.96 -5.84 0.68
C TRP A 550 -49.22 -7.28 1.16
N PHE A 551 -48.17 -8.02 1.53
CA PHE A 551 -48.32 -9.41 2.00
C PHE A 551 -48.83 -9.52 3.44
N VAL A 552 -48.52 -8.55 4.31
CA VAL A 552 -48.92 -8.59 5.73
C VAL A 552 -50.32 -8.01 5.95
N CYS A 553 -50.71 -6.95 5.24
CA CYS A 553 -51.97 -6.24 5.51
C CYS A 553 -53.14 -6.68 4.63
N ARG A 554 -52.92 -7.40 3.52
CA ARG A 554 -54.00 -7.85 2.62
C ARG A 554 -54.60 -9.21 2.98
N GLY A 555 -54.12 -9.86 4.04
CA GLY A 555 -54.69 -11.10 4.60
C GLY A 555 -55.73 -10.89 5.71
N LYS A 556 -56.11 -9.65 6.00
CA LYS A 556 -57.16 -9.28 6.97
C LYS A 556 -58.05 -8.18 6.38
N ALA A 557 -58.79 -8.51 5.32
CA ALA A 557 -59.97 -7.80 4.88
C ALA A 557 -60.95 -8.83 4.29
#